data_AF-A0A2S8PVA2-F1
#
_entry.id   AF-A0A2S8PVA2-F1
#
_cell.length_a   1.000
_cell.length_b   1.000
_cell.length_c   1.000
_cell.angle_alpha   90.00
_cell.angle_beta   90.00
_cell.angle_gamma   90.00
#
_symmetry.space_group_name_H-M   'P 1'
#
loop_
_entity.id
_entity.type
_entity.pdbx_description
1 polymer ?
#
loop_
_entity_poly.entity_id
_entity_poly.type
_entity_poly.pdbx_seq_one_letter_code
_entity_poly.pdbx_strand_id
1 'polypeptide(L)'
;MRFCGQYEDTESGLFYNRHRYYDRETGQYLSTDPLNLSGGFNPYSYVHDPVNWIDPYGLAKCPTKFGSKNAVFRAAKRDAGIPMNQQPDKIFDPKTGFESQYRHVRMTNSNNETIIGYNGKPIWTKEYQFTKADGDKVIIQDHSAGHYYPDGVGNQGPHLNVRPIDNIRTGSVPGTLDHYSF
;
A
#
# COMPACT_ATOMS: atom_id res chain seq x y z
N MET A 1 -28.02 -11.44 -6.70
CA MET A 1 -26.65 -11.92 -6.40
C MET A 1 -26.14 -11.13 -5.22
N ARG A 2 -25.62 -11.80 -4.19
CA ARG A 2 -25.09 -11.14 -2.97
C ARG A 2 -23.57 -11.04 -3.07
N PHE A 3 -22.98 -9.98 -2.52
CA PHE A 3 -21.54 -9.92 -2.26
C PHE A 3 -21.22 -10.68 -0.96
N CYS A 4 -20.02 -11.26 -0.84
CA CYS A 4 -19.60 -12.04 0.33
C CYS A 4 -19.73 -11.22 1.63
N GLY A 5 -20.47 -11.76 2.62
CA GLY A 5 -20.55 -11.21 3.99
C GLY A 5 -21.77 -10.33 4.29
N GLN A 6 -22.63 -10.04 3.31
CA GLN A 6 -23.83 -9.22 3.49
C GLN A 6 -25.02 -10.03 4.05
N TYR A 7 -25.61 -9.54 5.13
CA TYR A 7 -26.92 -10.03 5.61
C TYR A 7 -28.03 -9.20 4.97
N GLU A 8 -28.90 -9.83 4.20
CA GLU A 8 -30.07 -9.17 3.62
C GLU A 8 -31.17 -9.08 4.68
N ASP A 9 -31.60 -7.86 4.97
CA ASP A 9 -32.81 -7.62 5.73
C ASP A 9 -34.00 -7.69 4.79
N THR A 10 -34.77 -8.77 4.88
CA THR A 10 -35.87 -9.08 3.96
C THR A 10 -37.07 -8.15 4.09
N GLU A 11 -37.17 -7.37 5.17
CA GLU A 11 -38.26 -6.40 5.37
C GLU A 11 -37.98 -5.08 4.66
N SER A 12 -36.71 -4.66 4.59
CA SER A 12 -36.29 -3.38 4.01
C SER A 12 -35.62 -3.49 2.63
N GLY A 13 -35.16 -4.69 2.24
CA GLY A 13 -34.40 -4.92 1.01
C GLY A 13 -32.96 -4.40 1.06
N LEU A 14 -32.48 -3.98 2.24
CA LEU A 14 -31.14 -3.45 2.46
C LEU A 14 -30.15 -4.55 2.84
N PHE A 15 -28.86 -4.27 2.60
CA PHE A 15 -27.78 -5.20 2.91
C PHE A 15 -26.97 -4.70 4.11
N TYR A 16 -26.92 -5.47 5.18
CA TYR A 16 -26.20 -5.11 6.38
C TYR A 16 -24.75 -5.59 6.36
N ASN A 17 -23.83 -4.62 6.44
CA ASN A 17 -22.40 -4.81 6.65
C ASN A 17 -22.01 -4.32 8.03
N ARG A 18 -22.36 -5.10 9.05
CA ARG A 18 -22.00 -5.00 10.50
C ARG A 18 -22.10 -3.63 11.18
N HIS A 19 -21.47 -2.58 10.67
CA HIS A 19 -21.57 -1.22 11.18
C HIS A 19 -22.42 -0.31 10.30
N ARG A 20 -22.75 -0.73 9.06
CA ARG A 20 -23.51 0.10 8.10
C ARG A 20 -24.51 -0.70 7.27
N TYR A 21 -25.58 -0.02 6.87
CA TYR A 21 -26.55 -0.51 5.90
C TYR A 21 -26.15 -0.03 4.50
N TYR A 22 -26.06 -0.96 3.57
CA TYR A 22 -25.73 -0.77 2.16
C TYR A 22 -27.00 -0.84 1.32
N ASP A 23 -27.19 0.16 0.48
CA ASP A 23 -28.23 0.21 -0.53
C ASP A 23 -27.64 -0.18 -1.90
N ARG A 24 -28.19 -1.26 -2.48
CA ARG A 24 -27.75 -1.81 -3.76
C ARG A 24 -28.22 -0.96 -4.94
N GLU A 25 -29.32 -0.23 -4.82
CA GLU A 25 -29.83 0.59 -5.93
C GLU A 25 -28.95 1.81 -6.17
N THR A 26 -28.51 2.45 -5.08
CA THR A 26 -27.60 3.61 -5.14
C THR A 26 -26.12 3.23 -5.12
N GLY A 27 -25.79 2.01 -4.67
CA GLY A 27 -24.42 1.52 -4.58
C GLY A 27 -23.62 2.13 -3.42
N GLN A 28 -24.30 2.60 -2.36
CA GLN A 28 -23.70 3.37 -1.27
C GLN A 28 -24.19 2.89 0.10
N TYR A 29 -23.47 3.28 1.15
CA TYR A 29 -23.93 3.16 2.53
C TYR A 29 -24.93 4.27 2.86
N LEU A 30 -25.92 3.93 3.69
CA LEU A 30 -26.95 4.86 4.16
C LEU A 30 -26.49 5.71 5.36
N SER A 31 -25.45 5.27 6.05
CA SER A 31 -24.85 5.98 7.18
C SER A 31 -23.40 6.35 6.88
N THR A 32 -22.98 7.49 7.42
CA THR A 32 -21.58 7.95 7.36
C THR A 32 -20.65 6.92 7.98
N ASP A 33 -19.46 6.74 7.41
CA ASP A 33 -18.42 5.87 7.96
C ASP A 33 -18.12 6.26 9.43
N PRO A 34 -18.23 5.33 10.39
CA PRO A 34 -17.83 5.56 11.78
C PRO A 34 -16.37 5.99 11.95
N LEU A 35 -15.50 5.67 10.99
CA LEU A 35 -14.11 6.13 10.94
C LEU A 35 -13.98 7.55 10.34
N ASN A 36 -15.10 8.18 9.97
CA ASN A 36 -15.17 9.47 9.29
C ASN A 36 -14.22 9.49 8.08
N LEU A 37 -13.41 10.54 7.92
CA LEU A 37 -12.43 10.68 6.84
C LEU A 37 -11.36 9.57 6.83
N SER A 38 -11.20 8.81 7.91
CA SER A 38 -10.22 7.72 7.98
C SER A 38 -10.69 6.45 7.27
N GLY A 39 -11.99 6.32 6.98
CA GLY A 39 -12.59 5.22 6.22
C GLY A 39 -12.65 5.46 4.70
N GLY A 40 -12.28 6.66 4.25
CA GLY A 40 -12.32 7.05 2.84
C GLY A 40 -12.81 8.49 2.66
N PHE A 41 -12.60 9.02 1.46
CA PHE A 41 -12.95 10.41 1.14
C PHE A 41 -14.47 10.62 1.04
N ASN A 42 -15.19 9.60 0.57
CA ASN A 42 -16.64 9.60 0.58
C ASN A 42 -17.13 8.79 1.80
N PRO A 43 -17.73 9.43 2.81
CA PRO A 43 -18.17 8.74 4.03
C PRO A 43 -19.31 7.73 3.76
N TYR A 44 -19.94 7.78 2.58
CA TYR A 44 -20.99 6.87 2.17
C TYR A 44 -20.52 5.84 1.14
N SER A 45 -19.26 5.87 0.68
CA SER A 45 -18.81 4.91 -0.33
C SER A 45 -18.65 3.49 0.21
N TYR A 46 -19.01 2.51 -0.62
CA TYR A 46 -18.85 1.09 -0.32
C TYR A 46 -17.39 0.63 -0.32
N VAL A 47 -16.77 0.61 -1.50
CA VAL A 47 -15.33 0.34 -1.73
C VAL A 47 -14.91 1.10 -3.00
N HIS A 48 -13.61 1.34 -3.18
CA HIS A 48 -13.11 2.01 -4.38
C HIS A 48 -13.22 1.15 -5.66
N ASP A 49 -13.06 -0.17 -5.55
CA ASP A 49 -13.19 -1.11 -6.67
C ASP A 49 -14.14 -2.27 -6.28
N PRO A 50 -15.45 -2.17 -6.55
CA PRO A 50 -16.44 -3.17 -6.15
C PRO A 50 -16.36 -4.49 -6.92
N VAL A 51 -15.53 -4.57 -7.97
CA VAL A 51 -15.29 -5.82 -8.69
C VAL A 51 -14.28 -6.68 -7.94
N ASN A 52 -13.26 -6.05 -7.34
CA ASN A 52 -12.16 -6.74 -6.68
C ASN A 52 -12.17 -6.63 -5.15
N TRP A 53 -12.90 -5.66 -4.60
CA TRP A 53 -12.91 -5.35 -3.17
C TRP A 53 -14.27 -5.66 -2.57
N ILE A 54 -14.22 -6.06 -1.30
CA ILE A 54 -15.39 -6.22 -0.45
C ILE A 54 -15.15 -5.42 0.82
N ASP A 55 -16.21 -4.90 1.44
CA ASP A 55 -16.16 -4.26 2.76
C ASP A 55 -16.98 -5.09 3.78
N PRO A 56 -16.40 -6.16 4.36
CA PRO A 56 -17.12 -7.08 5.24
C PRO A 56 -17.54 -6.45 6.57
N TYR A 57 -16.93 -5.32 6.94
CA TYR A 57 -17.17 -4.67 8.22
C TYR A 57 -17.94 -3.36 8.09
N GLY A 58 -18.11 -2.80 6.91
CA GLY A 58 -18.73 -1.48 6.77
C GLY A 58 -17.82 -0.37 7.28
N LEU A 59 -16.50 -0.44 7.06
CA LEU A 59 -15.49 0.52 7.56
C LEU A 59 -14.31 0.72 6.58
N ALA A 60 -14.53 0.46 5.29
CA ALA A 60 -13.53 0.13 4.26
C ALA A 60 -12.05 0.51 4.50
N LYS A 61 -11.25 -0.47 4.93
CA LYS A 61 -9.88 -0.72 4.42
C LYS A 61 -9.89 -2.08 3.74
N CYS A 62 -9.37 -2.14 2.51
CA CYS A 62 -9.22 -3.39 1.74
C CYS A 62 -8.32 -4.36 2.52
N PRO A 63 -8.61 -5.67 2.56
CA PRO A 63 -7.63 -6.64 3.01
C PRO A 63 -6.38 -6.47 2.17
N THR A 64 -5.25 -6.29 2.82
CA THR A 64 -3.98 -6.31 2.13
C THR A 64 -3.87 -7.67 1.46
N LYS A 65 -3.53 -7.70 0.16
CA LYS A 65 -3.42 -8.94 -0.64
C LYS A 65 -2.49 -9.97 0.01
N PHE A 66 -1.72 -9.54 1.00
CA PHE A 66 -0.70 -10.27 1.71
C PHE A 66 -0.83 -10.03 3.22
N GLY A 67 -0.95 -11.10 4.02
CA GLY A 67 -1.14 -11.00 5.47
C GLY A 67 0.09 -10.60 6.30
N SER A 68 1.21 -10.22 5.67
CA SER A 68 2.40 -9.72 6.39
C SER A 68 3.40 -9.01 5.46
N LYS A 69 4.24 -8.16 6.05
CA LYS A 69 5.39 -7.55 5.36
C LYS A 69 6.31 -8.58 4.68
N ASN A 70 6.56 -9.71 5.33
CA ASN A 70 7.39 -10.77 4.76
C ASN A 70 6.73 -11.39 3.52
N ALA A 71 5.41 -11.59 3.53
CA ALA A 71 4.68 -12.09 2.37
C ALA A 71 4.73 -11.09 1.20
N VAL A 72 4.58 -9.79 1.49
CA VAL A 72 4.74 -8.72 0.50
C VAL A 72 6.14 -8.69 -0.09
N PHE A 73 7.18 -8.74 0.75
CA PHE A 73 8.56 -8.71 0.27
C PHE A 73 8.88 -9.91 -0.63
N ARG A 74 8.37 -11.10 -0.27
CA ARG A 74 8.47 -12.31 -1.10
C ARG A 74 7.74 -12.17 -2.43
N ALA A 75 6.56 -11.56 -2.44
CA ALA A 75 5.81 -11.31 -3.66
C ALA A 75 6.53 -10.32 -4.58
N ALA A 76 7.00 -9.19 -4.03
CA ALA A 76 7.77 -8.19 -4.76
C ALA A 76 9.03 -8.80 -5.40
N LYS A 77 9.76 -9.66 -4.68
CA LYS A 77 10.91 -10.39 -5.22
C LYS A 77 10.53 -11.31 -6.38
N ARG A 78 9.50 -12.13 -6.20
CA ARG A 78 9.04 -13.07 -7.24
C ARG A 78 8.63 -12.33 -8.51
N ASP A 79 7.80 -11.30 -8.35
CA ASP A 79 7.21 -10.56 -9.46
C ASP A 79 8.25 -9.71 -10.21
N ALA A 80 9.31 -9.27 -9.51
CA ALA A 80 10.45 -8.57 -10.12
C ALA A 80 11.50 -9.51 -10.76
N GLY A 81 11.36 -10.84 -10.64
CA GLY A 81 12.35 -11.79 -11.15
C GLY A 81 13.64 -11.86 -10.32
N ILE A 82 13.56 -11.53 -9.02
CA ILE A 82 14.69 -11.63 -8.09
C ILE A 82 14.73 -13.05 -7.49
N PRO A 83 15.90 -13.74 -7.52
CA PRO A 83 16.10 -15.01 -6.83
C PRO A 83 15.64 -14.98 -5.35
N MET A 84 14.76 -15.89 -4.97
CA MET A 84 14.10 -15.83 -3.65
C MET A 84 15.05 -15.96 -2.46
N ASN A 85 16.17 -16.65 -2.62
CA ASN A 85 17.22 -16.81 -1.61
C ASN A 85 18.23 -15.65 -1.56
N GLN A 86 18.25 -14.76 -2.54
CA GLN A 86 19.16 -13.63 -2.58
C GLN A 86 18.88 -12.65 -1.44
N GLN A 87 19.95 -12.26 -0.74
CA GLN A 87 19.94 -11.13 0.18
C GLN A 87 20.16 -9.82 -0.61
N PRO A 88 19.73 -8.66 -0.09
CA PRO A 88 20.02 -7.39 -0.76
C PRO A 88 21.50 -7.23 -1.04
N ASP A 89 21.81 -6.62 -2.19
CA ASP A 89 23.17 -6.29 -2.58
C ASP A 89 23.81 -5.40 -1.49
N LYS A 90 25.07 -5.67 -1.17
CA LYS A 90 25.86 -4.79 -0.31
C LYS A 90 26.35 -3.60 -1.12
N ILE A 91 26.07 -2.40 -0.63
CA ILE A 91 26.47 -1.13 -1.24
C ILE A 91 27.54 -0.51 -0.35
N PHE A 92 28.72 -0.26 -0.94
CA PHE A 92 29.81 0.45 -0.27
C PHE A 92 29.51 1.95 -0.22
N ASP A 93 29.59 2.54 0.97
CA ASP A 93 29.53 3.99 1.15
C ASP A 93 30.95 4.55 1.29
N PRO A 94 31.47 5.30 0.31
CA PRO A 94 32.83 5.83 0.35
C PRO A 94 33.04 6.87 1.46
N LYS A 95 31.97 7.49 2.00
CA LYS A 95 32.09 8.47 3.08
C LYS A 95 32.34 7.82 4.42
N THR A 96 31.74 6.65 4.64
CA THR A 96 31.83 5.94 5.91
C THR A 96 32.80 4.76 5.85
N GLY A 97 33.14 4.27 4.66
CA GLY A 97 33.99 3.10 4.44
C GLY A 97 33.31 1.78 4.74
N PHE A 98 32.00 1.79 5.01
CA PHE A 98 31.23 0.59 5.37
C PHE A 98 30.31 0.15 4.23
N GLU A 99 30.05 -1.16 4.18
CA GLU A 99 29.04 -1.74 3.32
C GLU A 99 27.72 -1.89 4.07
N SER A 100 26.62 -1.53 3.41
CA SER A 100 25.26 -1.74 3.94
C SER A 100 24.39 -2.45 2.91
N GLN A 101 23.46 -3.28 3.39
CA GLN A 101 22.45 -3.94 2.56
C GLN A 101 21.26 -3.04 2.21
N TYR A 102 21.23 -1.83 2.77
CA TYR A 102 20.17 -0.86 2.50
C TYR A 102 20.65 0.57 2.68
N ARG A 103 19.98 1.48 2.00
CA ARG A 103 20.15 2.93 2.19
C ARG A 103 18.99 3.47 3.03
N HIS A 104 19.30 4.36 3.97
CA HIS A 104 18.27 5.15 4.65
C HIS A 104 17.94 6.36 3.80
N VAL A 105 16.68 6.53 3.44
CA VAL A 105 16.22 7.61 2.55
C VAL A 105 15.05 8.34 3.19
N ARG A 106 15.06 9.68 3.09
CA ARG A 106 13.92 10.48 3.53
C ARG A 106 12.76 10.25 2.58
N MET A 107 11.60 9.94 3.14
CA MET A 107 10.41 9.84 2.33
C MET A 107 10.02 11.22 1.82
N THR A 108 9.72 11.32 0.53
CA THR A 108 9.35 12.58 -0.11
C THR A 108 8.08 12.43 -0.92
N ASN A 109 7.32 13.51 -1.09
CA ASN A 109 6.18 13.54 -2.00
C ASN A 109 6.63 13.65 -3.47
N SER A 110 5.69 13.72 -4.40
CA SER A 110 5.92 13.93 -5.84
C SER A 110 6.73 15.19 -6.17
N ASN A 111 6.69 16.21 -5.31
CA ASN A 111 7.40 17.47 -5.44
C ASN A 111 8.78 17.49 -4.75
N ASN A 112 9.26 16.34 -4.26
CA ASN A 112 10.54 16.17 -3.57
C ASN A 112 10.60 16.81 -2.16
N GLU A 113 9.45 17.16 -1.59
CA GLU A 113 9.35 17.69 -0.24
C GLU A 113 9.31 16.53 0.76
N THR A 114 10.01 16.68 1.89
CA THR A 114 10.10 15.64 2.91
C THR A 114 8.76 15.45 3.61
N ILE A 115 8.30 14.21 3.71
CA ILE A 115 7.09 13.87 4.45
C ILE A 115 7.41 13.84 5.94
N ILE A 116 6.62 14.61 6.70
CA ILE A 116 6.75 14.75 8.14
C ILE A 116 5.70 13.87 8.83
N GLY A 117 6.14 13.06 9.79
CA GLY A 117 5.26 12.24 10.60
C GLY A 117 4.51 13.06 11.64
N TYR A 118 3.54 12.44 12.31
CA TYR A 118 2.72 13.07 13.36
C TYR A 118 3.54 13.66 14.52
N ASN A 119 4.77 13.20 14.72
CA ASN A 119 5.70 13.69 15.73
C ASN A 119 6.51 14.93 15.28
N GLY A 120 6.18 15.51 14.12
CA GLY A 120 6.89 16.66 13.55
C GLY A 120 8.26 16.33 12.98
N LYS A 121 8.63 15.05 12.84
CA LYS A 121 9.94 14.63 12.32
C LYS A 121 9.83 14.03 10.91
N PRO A 122 10.88 14.17 10.07
CA PRO A 122 10.98 13.44 8.81
C PRO A 122 10.79 11.94 8.98
N ILE A 123 10.00 11.34 8.09
CA ILE A 123 9.90 9.88 8.02
C ILE A 123 11.08 9.35 7.19
N TRP A 124 11.82 8.44 7.79
CA TRP A 124 12.91 7.73 7.14
C TRP A 124 12.47 6.33 6.72
N THR A 125 12.85 5.95 5.51
CA THR A 125 12.52 4.70 4.84
C THR A 125 13.79 3.98 4.44
N LYS A 126 13.65 2.73 4.01
CA LYS A 126 14.79 1.92 3.56
C LYS A 126 14.66 1.61 2.08
N GLU A 127 15.77 1.64 1.38
CA GLU A 127 15.87 1.18 0.00
C GLU A 127 16.82 -0.01 -0.07
N TYR A 128 16.33 -1.12 -0.61
CA TYR A 128 17.07 -2.36 -0.80
C TYR A 128 17.38 -2.54 -2.28
N GLN A 129 18.65 -2.71 -2.64
CA GLN A 129 19.02 -3.03 -4.02
C GLN A 129 19.08 -4.54 -4.21
N PHE A 130 18.57 -5.01 -5.34
CA PHE A 130 18.70 -6.40 -5.77
C PHE A 130 19.15 -6.47 -7.22
N THR A 131 19.95 -7.48 -7.52
CA THR A 131 20.27 -7.91 -8.88
C THR A 131 19.30 -9.02 -9.29
N LYS A 132 18.51 -8.81 -10.33
CA LYS A 132 17.58 -9.79 -10.92
C LYS A 132 18.30 -10.96 -11.57
N ALA A 133 17.56 -12.01 -11.93
CA ALA A 133 18.11 -13.17 -12.62
C ALA A 133 18.74 -12.86 -14.00
N ASP A 134 18.27 -11.82 -14.69
CA ASP A 134 18.81 -11.34 -15.97
C ASP A 134 20.02 -10.39 -15.81
N GLY A 135 20.41 -10.07 -14.57
CA GLY A 135 21.53 -9.17 -14.27
C GLY A 135 21.11 -7.71 -14.07
N ASP A 136 19.87 -7.34 -14.39
CA ASP A 136 19.36 -5.99 -14.16
C ASP A 136 19.25 -5.69 -12.66
N LYS A 137 19.31 -4.41 -12.30
CA LYS A 137 19.17 -3.98 -10.90
C LYS A 137 17.84 -3.28 -10.66
N VAL A 138 17.24 -3.59 -9.52
CA VAL A 138 16.00 -2.97 -9.04
C VAL A 138 16.15 -2.57 -7.58
N ILE A 139 15.33 -1.60 -7.17
CA ILE A 139 15.20 -1.12 -5.81
C ILE A 139 13.85 -1.54 -5.25
N ILE A 140 13.83 -2.13 -4.06
CA ILE A 140 12.63 -2.27 -3.24
C ILE A 140 12.65 -1.16 -2.20
N GLN A 141 11.69 -0.24 -2.30
CA GLN A 141 11.49 0.84 -1.34
C GLN A 141 10.53 0.37 -0.24
N ASP A 142 10.95 0.56 1.00
CA ASP A 142 10.22 0.13 2.19
C ASP A 142 9.54 1.31 2.87
N HIS A 143 8.26 1.49 2.54
CA HIS A 143 7.37 2.50 3.11
C HIS A 143 6.47 1.88 4.19
N SER A 144 7.02 0.99 5.03
CA SER A 144 6.29 0.40 6.16
C SER A 144 5.66 1.42 7.10
N ALA A 145 6.22 2.64 7.18
CA ALA A 145 5.67 3.70 8.00
C ALA A 145 4.33 4.25 7.45
N GLY A 146 4.05 4.04 6.15
CA GLY A 146 3.00 4.73 5.41
C GLY A 146 3.23 6.24 5.37
N HIS A 147 2.36 6.96 4.67
CA HIS A 147 2.36 8.42 4.65
C HIS A 147 0.94 8.98 4.56
N TYR A 148 0.75 10.10 5.26
CA TYR A 148 -0.50 10.82 5.33
C TYR A 148 -0.24 12.31 5.14
N TYR A 149 -0.99 12.93 4.25
CA TYR A 149 -0.98 14.34 3.91
C TYR A 149 -2.18 15.05 4.55
N PRO A 150 -2.07 16.35 4.86
CA PRO A 150 -3.16 17.11 5.49
C PRO A 150 -4.45 17.16 4.68
N ASP A 151 -4.36 17.18 3.34
CA ASP A 151 -5.48 17.18 2.41
C ASP A 151 -6.01 15.76 2.09
N GLY A 152 -5.34 14.73 2.61
CA GLY A 152 -5.67 13.33 2.38
C GLY A 152 -5.30 12.79 1.00
N VAL A 153 -4.88 13.63 0.06
CA VAL A 153 -4.59 13.24 -1.32
C VAL A 153 -3.24 12.54 -1.36
N GLY A 154 -3.23 11.30 -1.88
CA GLY A 154 -2.01 10.49 -1.93
C GLY A 154 -1.66 9.77 -0.63
N ASN A 155 -2.56 9.73 0.36
CA ASN A 155 -2.37 8.92 1.55
C ASN A 155 -2.21 7.45 1.19
N GLN A 156 -1.19 6.80 1.75
CA GLN A 156 -0.98 5.38 1.59
C GLN A 156 -0.60 4.75 2.93
N GLY A 157 -1.21 3.61 3.22
CA GLY A 157 -0.81 2.76 4.35
C GLY A 157 0.57 2.12 4.12
N PRO A 158 1.02 1.25 5.03
CA PRO A 158 2.26 0.50 4.88
C PRO A 158 2.30 -0.26 3.54
N HIS A 159 3.37 -0.04 2.79
CA HIS A 159 3.55 -0.71 1.49
C HIS A 159 5.02 -0.82 1.10
N LEU A 160 5.30 -1.64 0.09
CA LEU A 160 6.56 -1.65 -0.64
C LEU A 160 6.34 -1.23 -2.10
N ASN A 161 7.34 -0.58 -2.69
CA ASN A 161 7.37 -0.29 -4.12
C ASN A 161 8.59 -0.96 -4.76
N VAL A 162 8.43 -1.49 -5.96
CA VAL A 162 9.55 -1.97 -6.78
C VAL A 162 9.83 -0.96 -7.87
N ARG A 163 11.07 -0.50 -7.97
CA ARG A 163 11.49 0.56 -8.90
C ARG A 163 12.74 0.15 -9.65
N PRO A 164 12.93 0.59 -10.91
CA PRO A 164 14.18 0.39 -11.61
C PRO A 164 15.28 1.29 -11.01
N ILE A 165 16.54 0.88 -11.12
CA ILE A 165 17.66 1.57 -10.45
C ILE A 165 17.91 3.00 -10.99
N ASP A 166 17.57 3.23 -12.26
CA ASP A 166 17.73 4.50 -12.97
C ASP A 166 16.56 5.47 -12.74
N ASN A 167 15.38 4.98 -12.34
CA ASN A 167 14.23 5.81 -11.97
C ASN A 167 13.52 5.28 -10.71
N ILE A 168 14.10 5.58 -9.56
CA ILE A 168 13.60 5.15 -8.25
C ILE A 168 12.34 5.89 -7.78
N ARG A 169 11.93 6.99 -8.41
CA ARG A 169 10.79 7.81 -7.95
C ARG A 169 9.48 7.39 -8.60
N THR A 170 9.47 7.31 -9.93
CA THR A 170 8.24 7.10 -10.70
C THR A 170 8.31 5.92 -11.65
N GLY A 171 9.50 5.29 -11.79
CA GLY A 171 9.69 4.18 -12.71
C GLY A 171 8.90 2.94 -12.29
N SER A 172 8.39 2.20 -13.26
CA SER A 172 7.70 0.92 -13.05
C SER A 172 8.58 -0.23 -13.54
N VAL A 173 8.60 -1.34 -12.80
CA VAL A 173 9.26 -2.57 -13.26
C VAL A 173 8.20 -3.51 -13.87
N PRO A 174 8.35 -3.95 -15.13
CA PRO A 174 7.40 -4.87 -15.75
C PRO A 174 7.17 -6.13 -14.90
N GLY A 175 5.90 -6.54 -14.78
CA GLY A 175 5.50 -7.71 -13.98
C GLY A 175 5.27 -7.44 -12.50
N THR A 176 5.58 -6.23 -12.01
CA THR A 176 5.36 -5.85 -10.60
C THR A 176 4.10 -5.00 -10.38
N LEU A 177 3.58 -5.02 -9.15
CA LEU A 177 2.54 -4.08 -8.73
C LEU A 177 3.13 -2.71 -8.44
N ASP A 178 2.35 -1.65 -8.66
CA ASP A 178 2.74 -0.28 -8.28
C ASP A 178 2.95 -0.16 -6.76
N HIS A 179 2.10 -0.84 -5.99
CA HIS A 179 2.14 -0.87 -4.53
C HIS A 179 1.84 -2.28 -4.00
N TYR A 180 2.71 -2.78 -3.12
CA TYR A 180 2.49 -4.00 -2.37
C TYR A 180 2.10 -3.65 -0.92
N SER A 181 0.81 -3.56 -0.64
CA SER A 181 0.29 -3.23 0.71
C SER A 181 0.23 -4.45 1.63
N PHE A 182 0.45 -4.24 2.94
CA PHE A 182 0.33 -5.25 4.01
C PHE A 182 -0.31 -4.70 5.27
#